data_AF-A0A7J6V2U2-F1
#
_entry.id   AF-A0A7J6V2U2-F1
#
_cell.length_a   1.000
_cell.length_b   1.000
_cell.length_c   1.000
_cell.angle_alpha   90.00
_cell.angle_beta   90.00
_cell.angle_gamma   90.00
#
_symmetry.space_group_name_H-M   'P 1'
#
loop_
_entity.id
_entity.type
_entity.pdbx_description
1 polymer ?
#
loop_
_entity_poly.entity_id
_entity_poly.type
_entity_poly.pdbx_seq_one_letter_code
_entity_poly.pdbx_strand_id
1 'polypeptide(L)'
;MLLITSTYIQLSLSDPDDEACLTNLKESLQDPTNSLKNWTKTTFANPCNGFTSYLQGATCNNGRIYKLSLPNLSLRGSISPYLSNCTNLQSLDLSSNSLTGSIPSDLQLLLNLAVLNLSSNRLSGPIPPQLALCAYLNVIDLHSNLLNGQIPQQFGGLARLSAFDVSIEELVYRKELYGEIEPYSSGHLKVSDLHTIYWEQSGNPTGHPVVFLHGGPGGGTSPSNRRFFDPEFYRIILFDQRGAGKSTPHACLEHNTTWDLIDDIEKLREHLGIPEWQVFGGSWGSTLALAYSQSHPDKVTGIVLRGIFLLRKKELDWFYEGGAAAIYPDAWEPFRDLIPEDERICFISAYSKRLNSEDLETQYTAARAWTKWEMMTAHLRPNEENIKRGDDDKFSLAFARIENHYFINKGFLPSESFLLDNVEKIRHIKTTIVQGRYDVCCPMMSAWDLHKVWPEAELKVVADAGHSANEPGIAAELVAANEKLKNTLKPTGA
;
A
#
# COMPACT_ATOMS: atom_id res chain seq x y z
N MET A 1 45.91 -36.67 66.71
CA MET A 1 45.37 -35.30 66.51
C MET A 1 44.93 -35.21 65.06
N LEU A 2 43.64 -35.42 64.80
CA LEU A 2 43.09 -35.47 63.45
C LEU A 2 42.95 -34.05 62.88
N LEU A 3 43.54 -33.84 61.70
CA LEU A 3 43.27 -32.70 60.83
C LEU A 3 41.93 -32.94 60.12
N ILE A 4 40.92 -32.13 60.43
CA ILE A 4 39.67 -32.07 59.68
C ILE A 4 39.83 -30.94 58.65
N THR A 5 40.04 -31.30 57.40
CA THR A 5 39.88 -30.40 56.25
C THR A 5 38.39 -30.26 55.96
N SER A 6 37.83 -29.08 56.22
CA SER A 6 36.47 -28.72 55.83
C SER A 6 36.42 -28.43 54.33
N THR A 7 36.02 -29.41 53.53
CA THR A 7 35.55 -29.20 52.15
C THR A 7 34.19 -28.53 52.20
N TYR A 8 34.14 -27.22 51.94
CA TYR A 8 32.88 -26.53 51.59
C TYR A 8 32.46 -26.98 50.19
N ILE A 9 31.54 -27.94 50.12
CA ILE A 9 30.75 -28.19 48.92
C ILE A 9 29.64 -27.14 48.91
N GLN A 10 29.81 -26.07 48.13
CA GLN A 10 28.69 -25.22 47.74
C GLN A 10 27.86 -26.02 46.72
N LEU A 11 26.83 -26.72 47.21
CA LEU A 11 25.71 -27.12 46.36
C LEU A 11 24.96 -25.83 46.00
N SER A 12 25.26 -25.22 44.85
CA SER A 12 24.35 -24.23 44.26
C SER A 12 23.12 -24.97 43.79
N LEU A 13 22.08 -24.99 44.64
CA LEU A 13 20.74 -25.34 44.20
C LEU A 13 20.32 -24.30 43.17
N SER A 14 19.92 -24.76 41.99
CA SER A 14 19.31 -23.94 40.94
C SER A 14 18.08 -23.22 41.48
N ASP A 15 17.85 -22.01 41.00
CA ASP A 15 16.63 -21.25 41.26
C ASP A 15 15.49 -21.87 40.43
N PRO A 16 14.34 -22.28 41.01
CA PRO A 16 13.20 -22.84 40.27
C PRO A 16 12.74 -21.97 39.10
N ASP A 17 13.01 -20.67 39.20
CA ASP A 17 12.63 -19.66 38.21
C ASP A 17 13.44 -19.80 36.90
N ASP A 18 14.73 -20.12 36.96
CA ASP A 18 15.60 -20.30 35.79
C ASP A 18 15.22 -21.59 35.02
N GLU A 19 14.91 -22.69 35.73
CA GLU A 19 14.47 -23.95 35.13
C GLU A 19 13.14 -23.77 34.36
N ALA A 20 12.17 -23.12 35.01
CA ALA A 20 10.86 -22.86 34.40
C ALA A 20 10.97 -21.95 33.17
N CYS A 21 11.76 -20.88 33.27
CA CYS A 21 12.04 -19.96 32.17
C CYS A 21 12.61 -20.68 30.94
N LEU A 22 13.70 -21.46 31.13
CA LEU A 22 14.37 -22.18 30.05
C LEU A 22 13.49 -23.25 29.40
N THR A 23 12.70 -23.96 30.21
CA THR A 23 11.77 -24.98 29.73
C THR A 23 10.73 -24.36 28.79
N ASN A 24 10.06 -23.28 29.23
CA ASN A 24 9.04 -22.61 28.44
C ASN A 24 9.61 -21.94 27.18
N LEU A 25 10.83 -21.38 27.27
CA LEU A 25 11.51 -20.83 26.10
C LEU A 25 11.83 -21.95 25.10
N LYS A 26 12.33 -23.10 25.54
CA LYS A 26 12.61 -24.23 24.63
C LYS A 26 11.34 -24.73 23.94
N GLU A 27 10.23 -24.81 24.67
CA GLU A 27 8.94 -25.26 24.13
C GLU A 27 8.33 -24.28 23.13
N SER A 28 8.58 -22.97 23.27
CA SER A 28 8.08 -21.96 22.33
C SER A 28 8.92 -21.84 21.05
N LEU A 29 10.09 -22.49 21.01
CA LEU A 29 11.05 -22.42 19.92
C LEU A 29 11.07 -23.70 19.07
N GLN A 30 11.14 -23.52 17.76
CA GLN A 30 11.50 -24.58 16.83
C GLN A 30 12.98 -24.43 16.47
N ASP A 31 13.74 -25.52 16.59
CA ASP A 31 15.20 -25.55 16.44
C ASP A 31 15.60 -26.45 15.26
N PRO A 32 15.46 -25.98 14.01
CA PRO A 32 15.64 -26.81 12.81
C PRO A 32 17.07 -27.28 12.60
N THR A 33 18.06 -26.54 13.12
CA THR A 33 19.48 -26.90 13.04
C THR A 33 19.95 -27.74 14.23
N ASN A 34 19.06 -28.04 15.18
CA ASN A 34 19.37 -28.75 16.42
C ASN A 34 20.52 -28.06 17.20
N SER A 35 20.55 -26.72 17.17
CA SER A 35 21.57 -25.89 17.81
C SER A 35 21.46 -25.88 19.32
N LEU A 36 20.25 -26.09 19.86
CA LEU A 36 19.95 -26.16 21.29
C LEU A 36 19.87 -27.62 21.77
N LYS A 37 20.66 -28.54 21.19
CA LYS A 37 20.67 -29.97 21.57
C LYS A 37 21.01 -30.24 23.04
N ASN A 38 21.72 -29.33 23.69
CA ASN A 38 22.11 -29.40 25.11
C ASN A 38 21.08 -28.77 26.04
N TRP A 39 19.94 -28.31 25.53
CA TRP A 39 18.81 -27.82 26.31
C TRP A 39 17.87 -28.98 26.63
N THR A 40 18.10 -29.63 27.78
CA THR A 40 17.39 -30.81 28.24
C THR A 40 16.90 -30.59 29.67
N LYS A 41 15.91 -31.36 30.13
CA LYS A 41 15.43 -31.28 31.53
C LYS A 41 16.57 -31.36 32.56
N THR A 42 17.59 -32.19 32.29
CA THR A 42 18.77 -32.33 33.16
C THR A 42 19.65 -31.08 33.19
N THR A 43 19.83 -30.38 32.07
CA THR A 43 20.62 -29.14 32.03
C THR A 43 19.82 -27.94 32.52
N PHE A 44 18.49 -27.96 32.42
CA PHE A 44 17.63 -26.94 33.01
C PHE A 44 17.56 -27.02 34.53
N ALA A 45 17.55 -28.24 35.09
CA ALA A 45 17.55 -28.45 36.54
C ALA A 45 18.83 -27.97 37.22
N ASN A 46 19.93 -27.81 36.49
CA ASN A 46 21.14 -27.17 36.99
C ASN A 46 21.85 -26.40 35.86
N PRO A 47 21.35 -25.21 35.51
CA PRO A 47 21.82 -24.48 34.34
C PRO A 47 23.19 -23.84 34.57
N CYS A 48 23.60 -23.71 35.83
CA CYS A 48 24.80 -23.00 36.24
C CYS A 48 25.70 -23.86 37.13
N ASN A 49 26.98 -23.96 36.77
CA ASN A 49 28.02 -24.54 37.61
C ASN A 49 29.07 -23.46 37.94
N GLY A 50 28.85 -22.73 39.02
CA GLY A 50 29.67 -21.54 39.35
C GLY A 50 29.48 -20.41 38.33
N PHE A 51 30.53 -20.09 37.56
CA PHE A 51 30.52 -19.05 36.51
C PHE A 51 30.29 -19.59 35.10
N THR A 52 30.19 -20.91 34.93
CA THR A 52 30.02 -21.55 33.61
C THR A 52 28.64 -22.18 33.47
N SER A 53 28.14 -22.21 32.24
CA SER A 53 26.88 -22.86 31.87
C SER A 53 27.18 -23.94 30.83
N TYR A 54 26.47 -25.07 30.91
CA TYR A 54 26.52 -26.12 29.89
C TYR A 54 25.50 -25.91 28.77
N LEU A 55 24.60 -24.94 28.93
CA LEU A 55 23.58 -24.59 27.96
C LEU A 55 24.16 -23.67 26.88
N GLN A 56 23.85 -23.97 25.63
CA GLN A 56 24.22 -23.12 24.50
C GLN A 56 23.72 -21.69 24.77
N GLY A 57 24.63 -20.72 24.69
CA GLY A 57 24.31 -19.29 24.79
C GLY A 57 24.02 -18.74 26.17
N ALA A 58 23.88 -19.56 27.21
CA ALA A 58 23.64 -19.07 28.57
C ALA A 58 24.98 -18.79 29.29
N THR A 59 25.02 -17.73 30.10
CA THR A 59 26.15 -17.40 30.99
C THR A 59 25.62 -17.14 32.39
N CYS A 60 26.35 -17.64 33.39
CA CYS A 60 25.94 -17.61 34.78
C CYS A 60 26.77 -16.62 35.61
N ASN A 61 26.12 -16.01 36.58
CA ASN A 61 26.75 -15.21 37.61
C ASN A 61 26.07 -15.54 38.95
N ASN A 62 26.87 -15.91 39.95
CA ASN A 62 26.38 -16.36 41.26
C ASN A 62 25.33 -17.48 41.18
N GLY A 63 25.53 -18.45 40.27
CA GLY A 63 24.65 -19.61 40.14
C GLY A 63 23.31 -19.35 39.44
N ARG A 64 23.07 -18.15 38.90
CA ARG A 64 21.88 -17.83 38.09
C ARG A 64 22.24 -17.33 36.71
N ILE A 65 21.36 -17.53 35.75
CA ILE A 65 21.56 -17.04 34.38
C ILE A 65 21.44 -15.52 34.40
N TYR A 66 22.46 -14.82 33.91
CA TYR A 66 22.41 -13.36 33.77
C TYR A 66 22.57 -12.91 32.32
N LYS A 67 23.05 -13.78 31.43
CA LYS A 67 23.10 -13.52 30.00
C LYS A 67 22.61 -14.74 29.23
N LEU A 68 21.77 -14.50 28.23
CA LEU A 68 21.31 -15.49 27.27
C LEU A 68 21.49 -14.92 25.86
N SER A 69 22.39 -15.51 25.08
CA SER A 69 22.73 -15.07 23.73
C SER A 69 22.65 -16.25 22.75
N LEU A 70 21.64 -16.22 21.89
CA LEU A 70 21.31 -17.23 20.89
C LEU A 70 21.21 -16.65 19.45
N PRO A 71 22.16 -15.81 19.00
CA PRO A 71 22.05 -15.19 17.69
C PRO A 71 22.35 -16.18 16.56
N ASN A 72 21.70 -16.00 15.40
CA ASN A 72 22.03 -16.73 14.17
C ASN A 72 21.95 -18.26 14.30
N LEU A 73 20.90 -18.75 14.98
CA LEU A 73 20.66 -20.18 15.18
C LEU A 73 19.50 -20.71 14.33
N SER A 74 18.97 -19.92 13.39
CA SER A 74 17.81 -20.27 12.56
C SER A 74 16.56 -20.67 13.37
N LEU A 75 16.45 -20.18 14.61
CA LEU A 75 15.33 -20.50 15.50
C LEU A 75 14.03 -19.91 14.94
N ARG A 76 12.93 -20.67 15.05
CA ARG A 76 11.57 -20.21 14.71
C ARG A 76 10.67 -20.30 15.94
N GLY A 77 9.42 -19.87 15.80
CA GLY A 77 8.43 -19.87 16.88
C GLY A 77 8.21 -18.46 17.42
N SER A 78 7.90 -18.34 18.71
CA SER A 78 7.64 -17.05 19.36
C SER A 78 8.43 -16.89 20.65
N ILE A 79 8.62 -15.64 21.07
CA ILE A 79 9.24 -15.34 22.36
C ILE A 79 8.20 -15.65 23.45
N SER A 80 8.48 -16.63 24.30
CA SER A 80 7.58 -17.01 25.39
C SER A 80 7.46 -15.88 26.42
N PRO A 81 6.24 -15.48 26.86
CA PRO A 81 6.06 -14.56 27.97
C PRO A 81 6.80 -15.01 29.24
N TYR A 82 6.86 -16.32 29.49
CA TYR A 82 7.52 -16.93 30.65
C TYR A 82 9.06 -16.77 30.65
N LEU A 83 9.64 -16.22 29.58
CA LEU A 83 11.04 -15.77 29.61
C LEU A 83 11.28 -14.71 30.70
N SER A 84 10.22 -14.01 31.12
CA SER A 84 10.22 -13.08 32.24
C SER A 84 10.60 -13.73 33.58
N ASN A 85 10.50 -15.06 33.72
CA ASN A 85 10.87 -15.77 34.94
C ASN A 85 12.39 -15.83 35.16
N CYS A 86 13.21 -15.60 34.13
CA CYS A 86 14.66 -15.46 34.30
C CYS A 86 15.01 -14.10 34.95
N THR A 87 14.56 -13.82 36.17
CA THR A 87 14.58 -12.48 36.80
C THR A 87 15.97 -11.87 36.99
N ASN A 88 17.01 -12.70 36.93
CA ASN A 88 18.40 -12.27 37.02
C ASN A 88 19.01 -11.83 35.67
N LEU A 89 18.27 -11.97 34.57
CA LEU A 89 18.76 -11.68 33.23
C LEU A 89 19.08 -10.19 33.06
N GLN A 90 20.32 -9.93 32.64
CA GLN A 90 20.85 -8.60 32.33
C GLN A 90 21.07 -8.42 30.83
N SER A 91 21.26 -9.50 30.09
CA SER A 91 21.46 -9.45 28.63
C SER A 91 20.69 -10.58 27.96
N LEU A 92 19.77 -10.21 27.07
CA LEU A 92 19.03 -11.11 26.19
C LEU A 92 19.37 -10.76 24.75
N ASP A 93 19.85 -11.74 24.00
CA ASP A 93 20.14 -11.61 22.57
C ASP A 93 19.56 -12.82 21.84
N LEU A 94 18.52 -12.58 21.06
CA LEU A 94 17.86 -13.56 20.19
C LEU A 94 17.93 -13.12 18.72
N SER A 95 18.89 -12.25 18.39
CA SER A 95 18.98 -11.60 17.07
C SER A 95 19.27 -12.57 15.92
N SER A 96 19.00 -12.14 14.69
CA SER A 96 19.33 -12.93 13.48
C SER A 96 18.69 -14.33 13.48
N ASN A 97 17.42 -14.43 13.86
CA ASN A 97 16.66 -15.68 13.82
C ASN A 97 15.41 -15.50 12.94
N SER A 98 14.49 -16.46 12.97
CA SER A 98 13.20 -16.41 12.28
C SER A 98 12.03 -16.41 13.27
N LEU A 99 12.20 -15.72 14.40
CA LEU A 99 11.16 -15.60 15.43
C LEU A 99 10.00 -14.74 14.94
N THR A 100 8.78 -15.09 15.33
CA THR A 100 7.51 -14.49 14.91
C THR A 100 6.65 -14.14 16.12
N GLY A 101 5.54 -13.42 15.90
CA GLY A 101 4.65 -12.98 16.97
C GLY A 101 5.10 -11.66 17.60
N SER A 102 4.40 -11.23 18.66
CA SER A 102 4.69 -9.97 19.34
C SER A 102 5.78 -10.10 20.38
N ILE A 103 6.46 -8.98 20.65
CA ILE A 103 7.34 -8.86 21.83
C ILE A 103 6.44 -8.95 23.08
N PRO A 104 6.65 -9.90 24.01
CA PRO A 104 5.82 -10.02 25.20
C PRO A 104 5.96 -8.83 26.14
N SER A 105 4.84 -8.28 26.62
CA SER A 105 4.85 -7.20 27.62
C SER A 105 5.42 -7.65 28.97
N ASP A 106 5.35 -8.95 29.26
CA ASP A 106 5.85 -9.57 30.51
C ASP A 106 7.36 -9.43 30.70
N LEU A 107 8.11 -9.14 29.62
CA LEU A 107 9.53 -8.79 29.71
C LEU A 107 9.79 -7.58 30.63
N GLN A 108 8.77 -6.78 30.96
CA GLN A 108 8.82 -5.75 31.99
C GLN A 108 9.28 -6.24 33.37
N LEU A 109 9.13 -7.54 33.66
CA LEU A 109 9.50 -8.14 34.95
C LEU A 109 11.01 -8.41 35.05
N LEU A 110 11.75 -8.32 33.94
CA LEU A 110 13.20 -8.46 33.91
C LEU A 110 13.86 -7.16 34.37
N LEU A 111 13.69 -6.82 35.64
CA LEU A 111 14.08 -5.52 36.21
C LEU A 111 15.59 -5.23 36.10
N ASN A 112 16.42 -6.26 35.94
CA ASN A 112 17.87 -6.14 35.78
C ASN A 112 18.34 -6.06 34.32
N LEU A 113 17.41 -6.14 33.35
CA LEU A 113 17.74 -6.22 31.93
C LEU A 113 18.38 -4.91 31.47
N ALA A 114 19.61 -5.01 30.97
CA ALA A 114 20.40 -3.92 30.45
C ALA A 114 20.54 -3.95 28.93
N VAL A 115 20.54 -5.15 28.34
CA VAL A 115 20.66 -5.35 26.89
C VAL A 115 19.53 -6.23 26.40
N LEU A 116 18.73 -5.70 25.47
CA LEU A 116 17.71 -6.44 24.74
C LEU A 116 18.01 -6.33 23.24
N ASN A 117 18.47 -7.43 22.65
CA ASN A 117 18.68 -7.53 21.21
C ASN A 117 17.74 -8.59 20.60
N LEU A 118 16.75 -8.12 19.85
CA LEU A 118 15.79 -8.94 19.11
C LEU A 118 15.86 -8.67 17.60
N SER A 119 16.89 -7.98 17.12
CA SER A 119 16.98 -7.52 15.73
C SER A 119 17.08 -8.67 14.73
N SER A 120 16.80 -8.38 13.46
CA SER A 120 16.84 -9.37 12.36
C SER A 120 15.99 -10.61 12.66
N ASN A 121 14.70 -10.38 12.91
CA ASN A 121 13.69 -11.42 13.13
C ASN A 121 12.42 -11.07 12.34
N ARG A 122 11.31 -11.79 12.55
CA ARG A 122 9.99 -11.54 11.94
C ARG A 122 8.95 -11.16 13.00
N LEU A 123 9.37 -10.49 14.08
CA LEU A 123 8.48 -10.07 15.16
C LEU A 123 7.54 -8.97 14.66
N SER A 124 6.28 -9.00 15.08
CA SER A 124 5.22 -8.11 14.60
C SER A 124 4.39 -7.50 15.73
N GLY A 125 3.58 -6.49 15.44
CA GLY A 125 2.81 -5.76 16.46
C GLY A 125 3.61 -4.62 17.10
N PRO A 126 3.02 -3.92 18.08
CA PRO A 126 3.62 -2.73 18.69
C PRO A 126 4.77 -3.09 19.65
N ILE A 127 5.71 -2.17 19.80
CA ILE A 127 6.72 -2.23 20.86
C ILE A 127 5.98 -2.03 22.21
N PRO A 128 6.05 -2.96 23.18
CA PRO A 128 5.35 -2.82 24.44
C PRO A 128 5.88 -1.62 25.24
N PRO A 129 5.06 -0.62 25.56
CA PRO A 129 5.49 0.52 26.38
C PRO A 129 5.97 0.09 27.77
N GLN A 130 5.51 -1.07 28.25
CA GLN A 130 5.90 -1.68 29.52
C GLN A 130 7.41 -1.99 29.62
N LEU A 131 8.11 -2.17 28.49
CA LEU A 131 9.58 -2.35 28.50
C LEU A 131 10.31 -1.15 29.13
N ALA A 132 9.69 0.03 29.18
CA ALA A 132 10.23 1.19 29.88
C ALA A 132 10.39 0.99 31.40
N LEU A 133 9.72 -0.01 31.99
CA LEU A 133 9.83 -0.34 33.42
C LEU A 133 11.15 -1.05 33.76
N CYS A 134 11.85 -1.60 32.76
CA CYS A 134 13.19 -2.14 32.94
C CYS A 134 14.19 -0.98 33.04
N ALA A 135 14.27 -0.37 34.23
CA ALA A 135 15.03 0.86 34.49
C ALA A 135 16.55 0.76 34.20
N TYR A 136 17.07 -0.46 34.03
CA TYR A 136 18.47 -0.72 33.71
C TYR A 136 18.76 -0.83 32.20
N LEU A 137 17.73 -0.79 31.34
CA LEU A 137 17.91 -0.88 29.90
C LEU A 137 18.83 0.22 29.39
N ASN A 138 19.90 -0.23 28.72
CA ASN A 138 20.93 0.59 28.12
C ASN A 138 20.96 0.40 26.60
N VAL A 139 20.76 -0.84 26.14
CA VAL A 139 20.74 -1.18 24.72
C VAL A 139 19.42 -1.85 24.40
N ILE A 140 18.69 -1.29 23.45
CA ILE A 140 17.52 -1.90 22.83
C ILE A 140 17.77 -1.91 21.32
N ASP A 141 17.90 -3.11 20.77
CA ASP A 141 18.06 -3.32 19.35
C ASP A 141 16.92 -4.20 18.82
N LEU A 142 16.02 -3.60 18.06
CA LEU A 142 14.83 -4.22 17.47
C LEU A 142 14.80 -4.07 15.94
N HIS A 143 15.89 -3.60 15.31
CA HIS A 143 15.93 -3.35 13.86
C HIS A 143 15.65 -4.63 13.04
N SER A 144 15.31 -4.46 11.76
CA SER A 144 14.99 -5.58 10.83
C SER A 144 13.97 -6.57 11.43
N ASN A 145 12.83 -6.03 11.85
CA ASN A 145 11.63 -6.78 12.24
C ASN A 145 10.39 -6.24 11.49
N LEU A 146 9.21 -6.80 11.76
CA LEU A 146 7.90 -6.39 11.21
C LEU A 146 7.07 -5.60 12.25
N LEU A 147 7.74 -4.91 13.18
CA LEU A 147 7.09 -4.15 14.26
C LEU A 147 6.31 -2.96 13.67
N ASN A 148 5.21 -2.59 14.32
CA ASN A 148 4.34 -1.49 13.89
C ASN A 148 3.98 -0.57 15.06
N GLY A 149 3.16 0.44 14.81
CA GLY A 149 2.79 1.43 15.83
C GLY A 149 3.88 2.49 16.07
N GLN A 150 3.64 3.34 17.07
CA GLN A 150 4.57 4.41 17.43
C GLN A 150 5.64 3.90 18.39
N ILE A 151 6.83 4.53 18.35
CA ILE A 151 7.85 4.34 19.38
C ILE A 151 7.25 4.79 20.73
N PRO A 152 7.24 3.95 21.78
CA PRO A 152 6.68 4.31 23.07
C PRO A 152 7.35 5.54 23.68
N GLN A 153 6.57 6.58 23.95
CA GLN A 153 7.07 7.82 24.55
C GLN A 153 7.73 7.59 25.93
N GLN A 154 7.30 6.53 26.63
CA GLN A 154 7.84 6.10 27.91
C GLN A 154 9.35 5.81 27.84
N PHE A 155 9.89 5.46 26.67
CA PHE A 155 11.32 5.19 26.50
C PHE A 155 12.18 6.45 26.65
N GLY A 156 11.59 7.64 26.48
CA GLY A 156 12.26 8.91 26.78
C GLY A 156 12.65 9.07 28.26
N GLY A 157 12.07 8.27 29.16
CA GLY A 157 12.40 8.26 30.59
C GLY A 157 13.56 7.33 30.98
N LEU A 158 14.10 6.53 30.05
CA LEU A 158 15.19 5.59 30.33
C LEU A 158 16.53 6.32 30.42
N ALA A 159 16.90 6.73 31.64
CA ALA A 159 18.10 7.51 31.92
C ALA A 159 19.43 6.82 31.54
N ARG A 160 19.41 5.50 31.28
CA ARG A 160 20.59 4.70 30.97
C ARG A 160 20.69 4.30 29.50
N LEU A 161 19.71 4.64 28.66
CA LEU A 161 19.66 4.22 27.26
C LEU A 161 20.77 4.91 26.44
N SER A 162 21.78 4.16 25.99
CA SER A 162 22.85 4.65 25.14
C SER A 162 22.73 4.22 23.68
N ALA A 163 21.96 3.17 23.39
CA ALA A 163 21.72 2.70 22.03
C ALA A 163 20.27 2.22 21.88
N PHE A 164 19.56 2.81 20.92
CA PHE A 164 18.18 2.48 20.60
C PHE A 164 18.04 2.40 19.08
N ASP A 165 17.98 1.18 18.53
CA ASP A 165 17.76 0.97 17.11
C ASP A 165 16.45 0.21 16.90
N VAL A 166 15.53 0.85 16.19
CA VAL A 166 14.24 0.30 15.78
C VAL A 166 14.05 0.46 14.29
N SER A 167 15.14 0.65 13.54
CA SER A 167 15.08 0.78 12.09
C SER A 167 14.41 -0.45 11.51
N ILE A 168 13.17 -0.28 11.09
CA ILE A 168 12.44 -1.29 10.35
C ILE A 168 13.17 -1.36 9.00
N GLU A 169 13.54 -2.56 8.55
CA GLU A 169 13.78 -2.72 7.13
C GLU A 169 12.46 -2.35 6.46
N GLU A 170 12.37 -1.12 5.92
CA GLU A 170 11.35 -0.85 4.91
C GLU A 170 11.53 -1.99 3.91
N LEU A 171 10.50 -2.84 3.78
CA LEU A 171 10.46 -3.80 2.70
C LEU A 171 10.70 -2.99 1.44
N VAL A 172 11.91 -3.10 0.89
CA VAL A 172 12.32 -2.33 -0.29
C VAL A 172 11.60 -3.00 -1.45
N TYR A 173 10.36 -2.58 -1.65
CA TYR A 173 9.57 -3.02 -2.78
C TYR A 173 10.19 -2.46 -4.05
N ARG A 174 10.08 -3.23 -5.14
CA ARG A 174 10.45 -2.75 -6.47
C ARG A 174 9.76 -1.41 -6.74
N LYS A 175 10.51 -0.44 -7.26
CA LYS A 175 10.02 0.89 -7.66
C LYS A 175 10.14 1.15 -9.16
N GLU A 176 10.66 0.20 -9.91
CA GLU A 176 10.81 0.32 -11.36
C GLU A 176 9.64 -0.35 -12.07
N LEU A 177 9.11 0.29 -13.12
CA LEU A 177 8.16 -0.34 -14.03
C LEU A 177 8.69 -1.69 -14.52
N TYR A 178 7.80 -2.65 -14.70
CA TYR A 178 8.13 -3.92 -15.32
C TYR A 178 8.48 -3.74 -16.80
N GLY A 179 9.12 -4.76 -17.39
CA GLY A 179 9.40 -4.79 -18.82
C GLY A 179 8.12 -4.72 -19.65
N GLU A 180 8.25 -4.36 -20.91
CA GLU A 180 7.12 -4.40 -21.84
C GLU A 180 6.63 -5.84 -22.02
N ILE A 181 5.31 -6.02 -22.01
CA ILE A 181 4.64 -7.30 -22.19
C ILE A 181 3.46 -7.13 -23.15
N GLU A 182 3.22 -8.14 -23.97
CA GLU A 182 2.07 -8.20 -24.87
C GLU A 182 0.90 -8.97 -24.22
N PRO A 183 -0.35 -8.69 -24.63
CA PRO A 183 -1.49 -9.43 -24.12
C PRO A 183 -1.49 -10.83 -24.74
N TYR A 184 -1.69 -11.85 -23.91
CA TYR A 184 -1.84 -13.23 -24.38
C TYR A 184 -3.27 -13.50 -24.89
N SER A 185 -4.24 -12.64 -24.55
CA SER A 185 -5.62 -12.72 -24.99
C SER A 185 -6.25 -11.34 -25.06
N SER A 186 -7.12 -11.10 -26.04
CA SER A 186 -7.93 -9.89 -26.12
C SER A 186 -9.20 -10.17 -26.90
N GLY A 187 -10.20 -9.30 -26.75
CA GLY A 187 -11.48 -9.46 -27.43
C GLY A 187 -12.41 -8.28 -27.24
N HIS A 188 -13.63 -8.47 -27.72
CA HIS A 188 -14.72 -7.51 -27.62
C HIS A 188 -15.90 -8.17 -26.91
N LEU A 189 -16.43 -7.53 -25.87
CA LEU A 189 -17.56 -8.01 -25.09
C LEU A 189 -18.77 -7.12 -25.33
N LYS A 190 -19.85 -7.69 -25.87
CA LYS A 190 -21.13 -7.00 -25.98
C LYS A 190 -21.74 -6.88 -24.58
N VAL A 191 -21.84 -5.65 -24.07
CA VAL A 191 -22.31 -5.37 -22.69
C VAL A 191 -23.73 -4.81 -22.66
N SER A 192 -24.21 -4.28 -23.78
CA SER A 192 -25.61 -3.89 -23.97
C SER A 192 -26.00 -4.04 -25.43
N ASP A 193 -27.24 -3.74 -25.80
CA ASP A 193 -27.65 -3.73 -27.21
C ASP A 193 -26.88 -2.69 -28.04
N LEU A 194 -26.40 -1.63 -27.39
CA LEU A 194 -25.66 -0.56 -28.03
C LEU A 194 -24.14 -0.75 -27.93
N HIS A 195 -23.62 -1.13 -26.77
CA HIS A 195 -22.20 -1.05 -26.47
C HIS A 195 -21.47 -2.39 -26.54
N THR A 196 -20.28 -2.35 -27.14
CA THR A 196 -19.30 -3.42 -27.14
C THR A 196 -17.95 -2.88 -26.65
N ILE A 197 -17.45 -3.41 -25.53
CA ILE A 197 -16.19 -2.96 -24.93
C ILE A 197 -15.02 -3.83 -25.38
N TYR A 198 -13.86 -3.22 -25.63
CA TYR A 198 -12.60 -3.93 -25.83
C TYR A 198 -11.98 -4.32 -24.49
N TRP A 199 -11.42 -5.52 -24.41
CA TRP A 199 -10.65 -5.98 -23.26
C TRP A 199 -9.40 -6.76 -23.69
N GLU A 200 -8.41 -6.81 -22.81
CA GLU A 200 -7.21 -7.63 -22.97
C GLU A 200 -6.73 -8.22 -21.63
N GLN A 201 -5.97 -9.31 -21.73
CA GLN A 201 -5.33 -9.99 -20.62
C GLN A 201 -3.83 -10.14 -20.86
N SER A 202 -3.03 -9.80 -19.85
CA SER A 202 -1.56 -9.90 -19.85
C SER A 202 -1.05 -10.52 -18.55
N GLY A 203 0.26 -10.78 -18.46
CA GLY A 203 0.88 -11.40 -17.28
C GLY A 203 0.59 -12.90 -17.18
N ASN A 204 0.44 -13.40 -15.96
CA ASN A 204 0.25 -14.83 -15.68
C ASN A 204 -1.24 -15.20 -15.80
N PRO A 205 -1.64 -16.09 -16.74
CA PRO A 205 -3.05 -16.49 -16.91
C PRO A 205 -3.70 -17.15 -15.69
N THR A 206 -2.89 -17.68 -14.78
CA THR A 206 -3.31 -18.31 -13.51
C THR A 206 -2.96 -17.48 -12.28
N GLY A 207 -2.43 -16.27 -12.49
CA GLY A 207 -2.01 -15.35 -11.45
C GLY A 207 -3.18 -14.69 -10.73
N HIS A 208 -2.84 -13.87 -9.72
CA HIS A 208 -3.83 -13.07 -8.99
C HIS A 208 -4.47 -12.05 -9.94
N PRO A 209 -5.80 -12.04 -10.11
CA PRO A 209 -6.46 -11.14 -11.05
C PRO A 209 -6.44 -9.69 -10.56
N VAL A 210 -6.13 -8.76 -11.47
CA VAL A 210 -6.19 -7.31 -11.25
C VAL A 210 -6.87 -6.63 -12.43
N VAL A 211 -7.83 -5.75 -12.16
CA VAL A 211 -8.46 -4.90 -13.18
C VAL A 211 -7.88 -3.49 -13.14
N PHE A 212 -7.49 -2.99 -14.31
CA PHE A 212 -7.03 -1.62 -14.51
C PHE A 212 -8.17 -0.74 -15.04
N LEU A 213 -8.48 0.32 -14.31
CA LEU A 213 -9.49 1.31 -14.68
C LEU A 213 -8.79 2.58 -15.18
N HIS A 214 -8.87 2.84 -16.50
CA HIS A 214 -8.23 4.01 -17.10
C HIS A 214 -8.92 5.33 -16.71
N GLY A 215 -8.18 6.43 -16.82
CA GLY A 215 -8.64 7.79 -16.52
C GLY A 215 -9.37 8.49 -17.66
N GLY A 216 -9.50 9.82 -17.53
CA GLY A 216 -10.35 10.67 -18.35
C GLY A 216 -11.56 11.17 -17.54
N PRO A 217 -12.80 10.68 -17.78
CA PRO A 217 -13.18 9.51 -18.59
C PRO A 217 -12.95 9.68 -20.09
N GLY A 218 -13.00 8.57 -20.84
CA GLY A 218 -12.77 8.59 -22.29
C GLY A 218 -11.32 8.39 -22.74
N GLY A 219 -10.37 8.18 -21.82
CA GLY A 219 -8.93 8.07 -22.12
C GLY A 219 -8.50 6.82 -22.89
N GLY A 220 -9.13 5.67 -22.59
CA GLY A 220 -8.69 4.36 -23.07
C GLY A 220 -7.41 3.86 -22.39
N THR A 221 -7.11 2.59 -22.59
CA THR A 221 -5.91 1.93 -22.09
C THR A 221 -4.72 2.10 -23.05
N SER A 222 -3.52 1.83 -22.54
CA SER A 222 -2.26 1.86 -23.29
C SER A 222 -1.36 0.70 -22.88
N PRO A 223 -0.42 0.25 -23.74
CA PRO A 223 0.52 -0.83 -23.39
C PRO A 223 1.33 -0.56 -22.11
N SER A 224 1.65 0.72 -21.85
CA SER A 224 2.38 1.12 -20.65
C SER A 224 1.65 0.76 -19.34
N ASN A 225 0.32 0.66 -19.36
CA ASN A 225 -0.48 0.37 -18.17
C ASN A 225 -0.27 -1.05 -17.63
N ARG A 226 0.20 -1.98 -18.47
CA ARG A 226 0.55 -3.36 -18.06
C ARG A 226 1.76 -3.40 -17.13
N ARG A 227 2.64 -2.39 -17.20
CA ARG A 227 3.96 -2.38 -16.58
C ARG A 227 3.96 -2.05 -15.09
N PHE A 228 2.80 -1.73 -14.50
CA PHE A 228 2.66 -1.50 -13.06
C PHE A 228 2.59 -2.79 -12.24
N PHE A 229 2.44 -3.94 -12.90
CA PHE A 229 2.15 -5.21 -12.27
C PHE A 229 3.24 -6.22 -12.57
N ASP A 230 3.57 -7.06 -11.59
CA ASP A 230 4.45 -8.21 -11.81
C ASP A 230 3.82 -9.22 -12.77
N PRO A 231 4.39 -9.44 -13.97
CA PRO A 231 3.81 -10.35 -14.96
C PRO A 231 3.83 -11.80 -14.52
N GLU A 232 4.68 -12.19 -13.55
CA GLU A 232 4.74 -13.56 -13.05
C GLU A 232 3.67 -13.84 -11.99
N PHE A 233 3.20 -12.81 -11.30
CA PHE A 233 2.22 -12.94 -10.21
C PHE A 233 0.80 -12.55 -10.65
N TYR A 234 0.65 -11.47 -11.41
CA TYR A 234 -0.65 -10.91 -11.74
C TYR A 234 -1.20 -11.45 -13.06
N ARG A 235 -2.50 -11.79 -13.06
CA ARG A 235 -3.34 -11.84 -14.26
C ARG A 235 -3.91 -10.44 -14.47
N ILE A 236 -3.41 -9.72 -15.46
CA ILE A 236 -3.67 -8.29 -15.64
C ILE A 236 -4.81 -8.11 -16.64
N ILE A 237 -5.91 -7.46 -16.24
CA ILE A 237 -7.09 -7.20 -17.07
C ILE A 237 -7.14 -5.70 -17.37
N LEU A 238 -7.03 -5.33 -18.64
CA LEU A 238 -7.26 -3.98 -19.14
C LEU A 238 -8.52 -3.99 -20.00
N PHE A 239 -9.32 -2.94 -19.94
CA PHE A 239 -10.44 -2.75 -20.86
C PHE A 239 -10.66 -1.28 -21.15
N ASP A 240 -11.16 -0.98 -22.35
CA ASP A 240 -11.54 0.36 -22.74
C ASP A 240 -13.01 0.59 -22.35
N GLN A 241 -13.30 1.62 -21.57
CA GLN A 241 -14.66 1.98 -21.17
C GLN A 241 -15.51 2.40 -22.38
N ARG A 242 -16.84 2.47 -22.20
CA ARG A 242 -17.80 2.80 -23.27
C ARG A 242 -17.37 4.05 -24.04
N GLY A 243 -17.33 3.94 -25.37
CA GLY A 243 -16.98 5.02 -26.29
C GLY A 243 -15.51 5.41 -26.36
N ALA A 244 -14.63 4.85 -25.53
CA ALA A 244 -13.20 5.14 -25.49
C ALA A 244 -12.36 4.11 -26.24
N GLY A 245 -11.17 4.50 -26.69
CA GLY A 245 -10.17 3.58 -27.25
C GLY A 245 -10.70 2.72 -28.40
N LYS A 246 -10.67 1.39 -28.20
CA LYS A 246 -11.13 0.37 -29.16
C LYS A 246 -12.58 -0.09 -28.91
N SER A 247 -13.26 0.47 -27.91
CA SER A 247 -14.67 0.19 -27.62
C SER A 247 -15.60 0.92 -28.58
N THR A 248 -16.76 0.33 -28.85
CA THR A 248 -17.72 0.83 -29.83
C THR A 248 -19.13 0.99 -29.24
N PRO A 249 -19.90 2.00 -29.69
CA PRO A 249 -19.56 3.00 -30.70
C PRO A 249 -18.61 4.09 -30.16
N HIS A 250 -17.64 4.51 -30.97
CA HIS A 250 -16.64 5.53 -30.59
C HIS A 250 -17.32 6.88 -30.23
N ALA A 251 -16.82 7.53 -29.17
CA ALA A 251 -17.34 8.79 -28.63
C ALA A 251 -18.85 8.81 -28.30
N CYS A 252 -19.46 7.64 -28.08
CA CYS A 252 -20.88 7.53 -27.77
C CYS A 252 -21.19 7.93 -26.32
N LEU A 253 -22.21 8.78 -26.13
CA LEU A 253 -22.66 9.27 -24.82
C LEU A 253 -23.96 8.59 -24.34
N GLU A 254 -24.68 7.91 -25.23
CA GLU A 254 -25.90 7.20 -24.89
C GLU A 254 -25.60 5.99 -24.02
N HIS A 255 -26.32 5.82 -22.91
CA HIS A 255 -26.04 4.77 -21.91
C HIS A 255 -24.55 4.75 -21.52
N ASN A 256 -23.96 5.91 -21.25
CA ASN A 256 -22.57 6.05 -20.84
C ASN A 256 -22.50 6.79 -19.50
N THR A 257 -22.91 6.10 -18.44
CA THR A 257 -22.94 6.62 -17.06
C THR A 257 -21.99 5.84 -16.14
N THR A 258 -21.71 6.38 -14.96
CA THR A 258 -20.90 5.68 -13.94
C THR A 258 -21.46 4.30 -13.60
N TRP A 259 -22.79 4.18 -13.52
CA TRP A 259 -23.48 2.93 -13.18
C TRP A 259 -23.45 1.93 -14.33
N ASP A 260 -23.58 2.40 -15.56
CA ASP A 260 -23.36 1.59 -16.77
C ASP A 260 -21.96 0.97 -16.80
N LEU A 261 -20.93 1.75 -16.42
CA LEU A 261 -19.55 1.26 -16.38
C LEU A 261 -19.33 0.27 -15.23
N ILE A 262 -20.00 0.45 -14.09
CA ILE A 262 -19.97 -0.53 -12.98
C ILE A 262 -20.56 -1.88 -13.44
N ASP A 263 -21.70 -1.85 -14.13
CA ASP A 263 -22.31 -3.06 -14.71
C ASP A 263 -21.39 -3.74 -15.73
N ASP A 264 -20.66 -2.96 -16.52
CA ASP A 264 -19.70 -3.49 -17.50
C ASP A 264 -18.51 -4.18 -16.83
N ILE A 265 -18.02 -3.62 -15.72
CA ILE A 265 -16.93 -4.21 -14.94
C ILE A 265 -17.36 -5.60 -14.42
N GLU A 266 -18.58 -5.75 -13.90
CA GLU A 266 -19.09 -7.06 -13.46
C GLU A 266 -19.31 -8.02 -14.64
N LYS A 267 -19.87 -7.57 -15.76
CA LYS A 267 -20.02 -8.41 -16.97
C LYS A 267 -18.67 -8.92 -17.47
N LEU A 268 -17.63 -8.07 -17.45
CA LEU A 268 -16.29 -8.47 -17.83
C LEU A 268 -15.70 -9.48 -16.84
N ARG A 269 -15.86 -9.23 -15.54
CA ARG A 269 -15.40 -10.13 -14.47
C ARG A 269 -16.01 -11.53 -14.63
N GLU A 270 -17.32 -11.60 -14.84
CA GLU A 270 -18.06 -12.85 -15.08
C GLU A 270 -17.63 -13.52 -16.39
N HIS A 271 -17.52 -12.76 -17.48
CA HIS A 271 -17.07 -13.25 -18.78
C HIS A 271 -15.69 -13.95 -18.70
N LEU A 272 -14.80 -13.40 -17.88
CA LEU A 272 -13.43 -13.93 -17.69
C LEU A 272 -13.33 -15.01 -16.60
N GLY A 273 -14.45 -15.36 -15.94
CA GLY A 273 -14.52 -16.37 -14.88
C GLY A 273 -13.74 -15.99 -13.62
N ILE A 274 -13.67 -14.69 -13.29
CA ILE A 274 -12.89 -14.17 -12.17
C ILE A 274 -13.80 -14.02 -10.94
N PRO A 275 -13.57 -14.72 -9.82
CA PRO A 275 -14.45 -14.62 -8.65
C PRO A 275 -14.32 -13.26 -7.93
N GLU A 276 -13.08 -12.83 -7.69
CA GLU A 276 -12.70 -11.60 -7.01
C GLU A 276 -11.38 -11.12 -7.64
N TRP A 277 -11.08 -9.82 -7.56
CA TRP A 277 -9.84 -9.26 -8.11
C TRP A 277 -9.36 -8.02 -7.38
N GLN A 278 -8.12 -7.63 -7.62
CA GLN A 278 -7.59 -6.34 -7.19
C GLN A 278 -8.10 -5.24 -8.13
N VAL A 279 -8.41 -4.05 -7.61
CA VAL A 279 -8.81 -2.89 -8.41
C VAL A 279 -7.69 -1.86 -8.43
N PHE A 280 -7.25 -1.46 -9.61
CA PHE A 280 -6.26 -0.40 -9.81
C PHE A 280 -6.89 0.73 -10.62
N GLY A 281 -6.87 1.97 -10.13
CA GLY A 281 -7.47 3.09 -10.85
C GLY A 281 -6.89 4.44 -10.45
N GLY A 282 -6.64 5.31 -11.43
CA GLY A 282 -6.12 6.65 -11.18
C GLY A 282 -6.86 7.75 -11.93
N SER A 283 -6.88 8.98 -11.40
CA SER A 283 -7.69 10.08 -11.93
C SER A 283 -9.18 9.70 -11.90
N TRP A 284 -9.94 9.90 -12.97
CA TRP A 284 -11.26 9.29 -13.15
C TRP A 284 -11.30 7.78 -12.84
N GLY A 285 -10.23 7.04 -13.16
CA GLY A 285 -10.13 5.63 -12.78
C GLY A 285 -10.22 5.40 -11.28
N SER A 286 -9.79 6.37 -10.46
CA SER A 286 -9.98 6.33 -8.99
C SER A 286 -11.43 6.59 -8.59
N THR A 287 -12.14 7.48 -9.29
CA THR A 287 -13.59 7.67 -9.12
C THR A 287 -14.33 6.37 -9.39
N LEU A 288 -14.06 5.73 -10.54
CA LEU A 288 -14.71 4.49 -10.94
C LEU A 288 -14.31 3.33 -10.01
N ALA A 289 -13.04 3.27 -9.58
CA ALA A 289 -12.59 2.29 -8.59
C ALA A 289 -13.35 2.40 -7.28
N LEU A 290 -13.49 3.61 -6.72
CA LEU A 290 -14.25 3.85 -5.51
C LEU A 290 -15.71 3.46 -5.68
N ALA A 291 -16.37 3.91 -6.74
CA ALA A 291 -17.78 3.63 -6.99
C ALA A 291 -18.04 2.12 -7.19
N TYR A 292 -17.17 1.43 -7.94
CA TYR A 292 -17.23 -0.01 -8.13
C TYR A 292 -17.03 -0.76 -6.81
N SER A 293 -15.93 -0.47 -6.08
CA SER A 293 -15.64 -1.15 -4.81
C SER A 293 -16.69 -0.90 -3.74
N GLN A 294 -17.34 0.27 -3.72
CA GLN A 294 -18.45 0.56 -2.81
C GLN A 294 -19.75 -0.18 -3.17
N SER A 295 -19.91 -0.55 -4.44
CA SER A 295 -21.08 -1.29 -4.94
C SER A 295 -20.90 -2.80 -4.82
N HIS A 296 -19.66 -3.29 -4.97
CA HIS A 296 -19.29 -4.70 -4.96
C HIS A 296 -18.08 -4.98 -4.05
N PRO A 297 -18.15 -4.65 -2.74
CA PRO A 297 -17.01 -4.78 -1.84
C PRO A 297 -16.52 -6.24 -1.71
N ASP A 298 -17.42 -7.21 -1.86
CA ASP A 298 -17.13 -8.65 -1.81
C ASP A 298 -16.38 -9.17 -3.05
N LYS A 299 -16.20 -8.35 -4.09
CA LYS A 299 -15.45 -8.71 -5.31
C LYS A 299 -14.03 -8.18 -5.33
N VAL A 300 -13.62 -7.45 -4.28
CA VAL A 300 -12.39 -6.65 -4.30
C VAL A 300 -11.39 -7.13 -3.24
N THR A 301 -10.26 -7.66 -3.72
CA THR A 301 -9.19 -8.22 -2.87
C THR A 301 -8.18 -7.18 -2.36
N GLY A 302 -8.13 -6.01 -3.00
CA GLY A 302 -7.22 -4.91 -2.68
C GLY A 302 -7.39 -3.75 -3.66
N ILE A 303 -6.99 -2.55 -3.26
CA ILE A 303 -7.18 -1.33 -4.07
C ILE A 303 -5.88 -0.52 -4.16
N VAL A 304 -5.52 -0.09 -5.37
CA VAL A 304 -4.46 0.91 -5.60
C VAL A 304 -5.06 2.10 -6.33
N LEU A 305 -5.07 3.25 -5.66
CA LEU A 305 -5.63 4.49 -6.17
C LEU A 305 -4.53 5.50 -6.48
N ARG A 306 -4.74 6.35 -7.49
CA ARG A 306 -3.83 7.46 -7.82
C ARG A 306 -4.56 8.73 -8.21
N GLY A 307 -4.05 9.90 -7.84
CA GLY A 307 -4.58 11.17 -8.37
C GLY A 307 -6.07 11.29 -8.07
N ILE A 308 -6.42 11.28 -6.78
CA ILE A 308 -7.78 11.07 -6.30
C ILE A 308 -8.72 12.13 -6.86
N PHE A 309 -9.75 11.67 -7.56
CA PHE A 309 -10.80 12.50 -8.11
C PHE A 309 -12.16 12.06 -7.57
N LEU A 310 -12.84 12.97 -6.87
CA LEU A 310 -14.12 12.67 -6.20
C LEU A 310 -15.32 13.34 -6.88
N LEU A 311 -15.10 14.02 -8.01
CA LEU A 311 -16.13 14.70 -8.81
C LEU A 311 -16.93 15.78 -8.07
N ARG A 312 -16.42 16.31 -6.95
CA ARG A 312 -17.08 17.40 -6.23
C ARG A 312 -17.02 18.67 -7.07
N LYS A 313 -18.02 19.55 -6.92
CA LYS A 313 -18.05 20.82 -7.64
C LYS A 313 -16.77 21.63 -7.46
N LYS A 314 -16.19 21.67 -6.26
CA LYS A 314 -14.92 22.38 -5.99
C LYS A 314 -13.72 21.86 -6.79
N GLU A 315 -13.73 20.59 -7.20
CA GLU A 315 -12.67 20.00 -8.04
C GLU A 315 -12.87 20.37 -9.51
N LEU A 316 -14.12 20.31 -9.98
CA LEU A 316 -14.49 20.74 -11.33
C LEU A 316 -14.26 22.25 -11.52
N ASP A 317 -14.70 23.08 -10.57
CA ASP A 317 -14.48 24.52 -10.59
C ASP A 317 -12.99 24.86 -10.58
N TRP A 318 -12.20 24.11 -9.80
CA TRP A 318 -10.76 24.29 -9.75
C TRP A 318 -10.14 24.11 -11.14
N PHE A 319 -10.44 23.01 -11.83
CA PHE A 319 -9.72 22.68 -13.05
C PHE A 319 -10.33 23.29 -14.31
N TYR A 320 -11.66 23.43 -14.36
CA TYR A 320 -12.39 23.82 -15.56
C TYR A 320 -13.05 25.20 -15.47
N GLU A 321 -13.06 25.86 -14.32
CA GLU A 321 -13.65 27.21 -14.16
C GLU A 321 -12.61 28.25 -13.70
N GLY A 322 -11.31 27.96 -13.89
CA GLY A 322 -10.22 28.94 -13.80
C GLY A 322 -9.39 28.92 -12.52
N GLY A 323 -9.55 27.95 -11.62
CA GLY A 323 -8.67 27.80 -10.45
C GLY A 323 -7.22 27.49 -10.84
N ALA A 324 -7.00 26.43 -11.62
CA ALA A 324 -5.69 26.02 -12.11
C ALA A 324 -5.06 27.01 -13.11
N ALA A 325 -5.86 27.92 -13.69
CA ALA A 325 -5.37 29.01 -14.53
C ALA A 325 -4.43 29.97 -13.79
N ALA A 326 -4.51 30.03 -12.45
CA ALA A 326 -3.56 30.78 -11.63
C ALA A 326 -2.12 30.23 -11.72
N ILE A 327 -1.96 28.96 -12.13
CA ILE A 327 -0.66 28.29 -12.29
C ILE A 327 -0.27 28.23 -13.78
N TYR A 328 -1.23 28.00 -14.67
CA TYR A 328 -1.00 27.85 -16.12
C TYR A 328 -1.83 28.84 -16.95
N PRO A 329 -1.59 30.16 -16.82
CA PRO A 329 -2.35 31.15 -17.58
C PRO A 329 -2.15 30.99 -19.09
N ASP A 330 -0.93 30.69 -19.53
CA ASP A 330 -0.55 30.46 -20.92
C ASP A 330 -1.26 29.25 -21.56
N ALA A 331 -1.44 28.16 -20.82
CA ALA A 331 -2.24 27.01 -21.28
C ALA A 331 -3.75 27.27 -21.21
N TRP A 332 -4.19 28.12 -20.27
CA TRP A 332 -5.60 28.44 -20.05
C TRP A 332 -6.16 29.37 -21.12
N GLU A 333 -5.39 30.33 -21.62
CA GLU A 333 -5.88 31.32 -22.59
C GLU A 333 -6.49 30.68 -23.86
N PRO A 334 -5.85 29.70 -24.53
CA PRO A 334 -6.46 29.02 -25.68
C PRO A 334 -7.76 28.27 -25.35
N PHE A 335 -7.87 27.70 -24.15
CA PHE A 335 -9.10 27.06 -23.67
C PHE A 335 -10.20 28.11 -23.44
N ARG A 336 -9.89 29.15 -22.68
CA ARG A 336 -10.81 30.27 -22.38
C ARG A 336 -11.28 30.97 -23.65
N ASP A 337 -10.37 31.29 -24.55
CA ASP A 337 -10.62 32.18 -25.69
C ASP A 337 -11.37 31.53 -26.85
N LEU A 338 -11.47 30.20 -26.86
CA LEU A 338 -12.42 29.50 -27.73
C LEU A 338 -13.88 29.82 -27.37
N ILE A 339 -14.15 30.16 -26.10
CA ILE A 339 -15.48 30.46 -25.60
C ILE A 339 -15.74 31.98 -25.70
N PRO A 340 -16.84 32.42 -26.36
CA PRO A 340 -17.28 33.82 -26.38
C PRO A 340 -17.46 34.39 -24.98
N GLU A 341 -17.11 35.66 -24.77
CA GLU A 341 -17.09 36.30 -23.44
C GLU A 341 -18.41 36.19 -22.68
N ASP A 342 -19.55 36.26 -23.37
CA ASP A 342 -20.89 36.14 -22.80
C ASP A 342 -21.27 34.70 -22.38
N GLU A 343 -20.55 33.69 -22.88
CA GLU A 343 -20.70 32.28 -22.49
C GLU A 343 -19.73 31.85 -21.37
N ARG A 344 -18.76 32.69 -20.96
CA ARG A 344 -17.72 32.36 -19.95
C ARG A 344 -18.22 32.32 -18.49
N ILE A 345 -19.52 32.21 -18.28
CA ILE A 345 -20.11 32.05 -16.93
C ILE A 345 -19.98 30.61 -16.41
N CYS A 346 -19.84 29.64 -17.31
CA CYS A 346 -19.64 28.22 -17.00
C CYS A 346 -19.00 27.54 -18.22
N PHE A 347 -17.68 27.31 -18.18
CA PHE A 347 -16.94 26.72 -19.28
C PHE A 347 -17.39 25.29 -19.56
N ILE A 348 -17.68 24.48 -18.53
CA ILE A 348 -18.18 23.10 -18.73
C ILE A 348 -19.44 23.11 -19.61
N SER A 349 -20.42 23.98 -19.32
CA SER A 349 -21.64 24.08 -20.11
C SER A 349 -21.40 24.66 -21.51
N ALA A 350 -20.54 25.67 -21.64
CA ALA A 350 -20.21 26.28 -22.93
C ALA A 350 -19.48 25.31 -23.87
N TYR A 351 -18.58 24.48 -23.33
CA TYR A 351 -17.95 23.39 -24.07
C TYR A 351 -18.95 22.29 -24.41
N SER A 352 -19.87 21.94 -23.51
CA SER A 352 -20.89 20.91 -23.77
C SER A 352 -21.74 21.21 -25.00
N LYS A 353 -22.11 22.48 -25.18
CA LYS A 353 -22.82 22.98 -26.38
C LYS A 353 -22.02 22.72 -27.67
N ARG A 354 -20.71 22.95 -27.64
CA ARG A 354 -19.83 22.82 -28.83
C ARG A 354 -19.48 21.35 -29.11
N LEU A 355 -19.18 20.59 -28.07
CA LEU A 355 -18.87 19.16 -28.12
C LEU A 355 -20.05 18.29 -28.58
N ASN A 356 -21.27 18.82 -28.54
CA ASN A 356 -22.48 18.15 -29.03
C ASN A 356 -23.17 18.92 -30.17
N SER A 357 -22.44 19.81 -30.86
CA SER A 357 -22.92 20.51 -32.05
C SER A 357 -23.22 19.54 -33.20
N GLU A 358 -24.18 19.83 -34.08
CA GLU A 358 -24.34 19.06 -35.33
C GLU A 358 -23.18 19.27 -36.31
N ASP A 359 -22.43 20.38 -36.16
CA ASP A 359 -21.23 20.67 -36.94
C ASP A 359 -19.99 19.97 -36.35
N LEU A 360 -19.40 19.07 -37.14
CA LEU A 360 -18.24 18.28 -36.74
C LEU A 360 -16.99 19.13 -36.52
N GLU A 361 -16.78 20.20 -37.30
CA GLU A 361 -15.62 21.07 -37.11
C GLU A 361 -15.68 21.84 -35.78
N THR A 362 -16.87 22.27 -35.39
CA THR A 362 -17.13 22.83 -34.06
C THR A 362 -16.81 21.79 -32.96
N GLN A 363 -17.24 20.54 -33.13
CA GLN A 363 -16.93 19.47 -32.16
C GLN A 363 -15.43 19.26 -32.04
N TYR A 364 -14.72 19.05 -33.15
CA TYR A 364 -13.27 18.79 -33.15
C TYR A 364 -12.47 19.97 -32.59
N THR A 365 -12.85 21.20 -32.93
CA THR A 365 -12.17 22.39 -32.42
C THR A 365 -12.31 22.50 -30.90
N ALA A 366 -13.52 22.29 -30.37
CA ALA A 366 -13.74 22.24 -28.93
C ALA A 366 -13.02 21.06 -28.26
N ALA A 367 -13.05 19.89 -28.89
CA ALA A 367 -12.42 18.69 -28.37
C ALA A 367 -10.89 18.82 -28.23
N ARG A 368 -10.22 19.39 -29.25
CA ARG A 368 -8.78 19.66 -29.19
C ARG A 368 -8.44 20.66 -28.09
N ALA A 369 -9.17 21.77 -27.97
CA ALA A 369 -8.91 22.79 -26.95
C ALA A 369 -9.08 22.22 -25.53
N TRP A 370 -10.16 21.48 -25.30
CA TRP A 370 -10.43 20.80 -24.03
C TRP A 370 -9.32 19.78 -23.69
N THR A 371 -8.98 18.91 -24.65
CA THR A 371 -7.98 17.85 -24.43
C THR A 371 -6.59 18.44 -24.19
N LYS A 372 -6.19 19.45 -24.95
CA LYS A 372 -4.88 20.11 -24.80
C LYS A 372 -4.70 20.76 -23.44
N TRP A 373 -5.77 21.36 -22.88
CA TRP A 373 -5.73 21.94 -21.53
C TRP A 373 -5.28 20.90 -20.49
N GLU A 374 -5.85 19.70 -20.52
CA GLU A 374 -5.43 18.64 -19.61
C GLU A 374 -4.03 18.10 -19.95
N MET A 375 -3.74 17.87 -21.24
CA MET A 375 -2.44 17.31 -21.62
C MET A 375 -1.26 18.22 -21.27
N MET A 376 -1.45 19.54 -21.25
CA MET A 376 -0.44 20.53 -20.87
C MET A 376 -0.20 20.60 -19.35
N THR A 377 -1.15 20.13 -18.54
CA THR A 377 -1.15 20.33 -17.08
C THR A 377 -1.02 19.02 -16.30
N ALA A 378 -1.08 17.87 -16.97
CA ALA A 378 -0.99 16.55 -16.33
C ALA A 378 0.40 16.18 -15.76
N HIS A 379 1.46 16.91 -16.12
CA HIS A 379 2.83 16.68 -15.66
C HIS A 379 3.40 17.90 -14.94
N LEU A 380 4.26 17.68 -13.94
CA LEU A 380 4.94 18.75 -13.22
C LEU A 380 5.83 19.58 -14.16
N ARG A 381 6.49 18.90 -15.09
CA ARG A 381 7.24 19.52 -16.19
C ARG A 381 6.50 19.20 -17.50
N PRO A 382 6.35 20.18 -18.41
CA PRO A 382 5.69 19.93 -19.70
C PRO A 382 6.25 18.70 -20.41
N ASN A 383 5.35 17.87 -20.93
CA ASN A 383 5.68 16.66 -21.68
C ASN A 383 5.16 16.79 -23.12
N GLU A 384 6.08 17.05 -24.03
CA GLU A 384 5.76 17.29 -25.45
C GLU A 384 5.06 16.10 -26.12
N GLU A 385 5.38 14.86 -25.72
CA GLU A 385 4.74 13.66 -26.26
C GLU A 385 3.28 13.57 -25.83
N ASN A 386 3.01 13.86 -24.55
CA ASN A 386 1.65 13.91 -24.02
C ASN A 386 0.83 15.04 -24.65
N ILE A 387 1.41 16.24 -24.80
CA ILE A 387 0.74 17.39 -25.41
C ILE A 387 0.33 17.11 -26.86
N LYS A 388 1.22 16.47 -27.65
CA LYS A 388 0.93 16.06 -29.04
C LYS A 388 -0.24 15.08 -29.15
N ARG A 389 -0.56 14.33 -28.10
CA ARG A 389 -1.73 13.45 -28.11
C ARG A 389 -3.03 14.24 -28.28
N GLY A 390 -3.07 15.50 -27.81
CA GLY A 390 -4.20 16.41 -28.02
C GLY A 390 -4.36 16.92 -29.45
N ASP A 391 -3.46 16.57 -30.38
CA ASP A 391 -3.60 16.82 -31.82
C ASP A 391 -4.33 15.68 -32.55
N ASP A 392 -4.51 14.51 -31.92
CA ASP A 392 -5.27 13.40 -32.50
C ASP A 392 -6.77 13.69 -32.34
N ASP A 393 -7.46 13.96 -33.45
CA ASP A 393 -8.89 14.26 -33.49
C ASP A 393 -9.77 13.12 -32.99
N LYS A 394 -9.41 11.86 -33.30
CA LYS A 394 -10.20 10.70 -32.88
C LYS A 394 -10.09 10.50 -31.37
N PHE A 395 -8.89 10.65 -30.82
CA PHE A 395 -8.68 10.60 -29.37
C PHE A 395 -9.37 11.78 -28.68
N SER A 396 -9.09 13.00 -29.13
CA SER A 396 -9.59 14.22 -28.50
C SER A 396 -11.11 14.27 -28.50
N LEU A 397 -11.76 13.82 -29.59
CA LEU A 397 -13.21 13.79 -29.67
C LEU A 397 -13.83 12.85 -28.62
N ALA A 398 -13.35 11.62 -28.50
CA ALA A 398 -13.86 10.70 -27.49
C ALA A 398 -13.55 11.19 -26.08
N PHE A 399 -12.30 11.63 -25.85
CA PHE A 399 -11.85 12.15 -24.57
C PHE A 399 -12.75 13.31 -24.12
N ALA A 400 -12.73 14.43 -24.84
CA ALA A 400 -13.44 15.64 -24.42
C ALA A 400 -14.95 15.47 -24.34
N ARG A 401 -15.59 14.76 -25.29
CA ARG A 401 -17.05 14.56 -25.26
C ARG A 401 -17.48 13.74 -24.06
N ILE A 402 -16.78 12.63 -23.78
CA ILE A 402 -17.11 11.75 -22.66
C ILE A 402 -16.78 12.46 -21.34
N GLU A 403 -15.61 13.08 -21.22
CA GLU A 403 -15.22 13.81 -20.01
C GLU A 403 -16.23 14.89 -19.63
N ASN A 404 -16.54 15.78 -20.58
CA ASN A 404 -17.52 16.84 -20.39
C ASN A 404 -18.92 16.28 -20.07
N HIS A 405 -19.31 15.17 -20.69
CA HIS A 405 -20.58 14.49 -20.44
C HIS A 405 -20.70 14.01 -18.99
N TYR A 406 -19.64 13.42 -18.43
CA TYR A 406 -19.66 13.03 -17.03
C TYR A 406 -19.69 14.25 -16.12
N PHE A 407 -18.96 15.32 -16.44
CA PHE A 407 -18.86 16.49 -15.57
C PHE A 407 -20.15 17.30 -15.51
N ILE A 408 -20.79 17.55 -16.66
CA ILE A 408 -22.07 18.27 -16.69
C ILE A 408 -23.18 17.49 -15.95
N ASN A 409 -23.07 16.16 -15.88
CA ASN A 409 -23.97 15.28 -15.14
C ASN A 409 -23.47 14.92 -13.73
N LYS A 410 -22.43 15.62 -13.21
CA LYS A 410 -21.89 15.40 -11.85
C LYS A 410 -21.49 13.94 -11.57
N GLY A 411 -20.92 13.30 -12.59
CA GLY A 411 -20.54 11.89 -12.56
C GLY A 411 -21.70 10.93 -12.37
N PHE A 412 -22.94 11.36 -12.57
CA PHE A 412 -24.15 10.56 -12.27
C PHE A 412 -24.21 10.06 -10.81
N LEU A 413 -23.47 10.70 -9.91
CA LEU A 413 -23.44 10.35 -8.50
C LEU A 413 -24.67 10.95 -7.79
N PRO A 414 -25.28 10.22 -6.82
CA PRO A 414 -26.43 10.73 -6.07
C PRO A 414 -26.19 12.04 -5.33
N SER A 415 -24.96 12.30 -4.90
CA SER A 415 -24.55 13.52 -4.21
C SER A 415 -23.07 13.81 -4.46
N GLU A 416 -22.62 15.05 -4.22
CA GLU A 416 -21.21 15.42 -4.34
C GLU A 416 -20.32 14.69 -3.33
N SER A 417 -20.84 14.38 -2.14
CA SER A 417 -20.11 13.66 -1.10
C SER A 417 -20.22 12.14 -1.23
N PHE A 418 -20.94 11.60 -2.22
CA PHE A 418 -21.31 10.19 -2.31
C PHE A 418 -20.13 9.24 -2.10
N LEU A 419 -19.00 9.48 -2.78
CA LEU A 419 -17.83 8.62 -2.69
C LEU A 419 -17.14 8.69 -1.32
N LEU A 420 -17.23 9.81 -0.60
CA LEU A 420 -16.71 9.93 0.76
C LEU A 420 -17.66 9.28 1.78
N ASP A 421 -18.96 9.51 1.61
CA ASP A 421 -20.00 9.01 2.53
C ASP A 421 -20.11 7.48 2.53
N ASN A 422 -19.69 6.83 1.44
CA ASN A 422 -19.77 5.38 1.28
C ASN A 422 -18.45 4.63 1.58
N VAL A 423 -17.42 5.32 2.06
CA VAL A 423 -16.11 4.72 2.38
C VAL A 423 -16.22 3.57 3.39
N GLU A 424 -17.13 3.65 4.36
CA GLU A 424 -17.30 2.62 5.39
C GLU A 424 -17.49 1.21 4.81
N LYS A 425 -18.13 1.10 3.64
CA LYS A 425 -18.35 -0.17 2.93
C LYS A 425 -17.06 -0.85 2.50
N ILE A 426 -15.96 -0.12 2.36
CA ILE A 426 -14.68 -0.60 1.81
C ILE A 426 -13.51 -0.43 2.77
N ARG A 427 -13.70 0.08 3.99
CA ARG A 427 -12.60 0.35 4.93
C ARG A 427 -11.74 -0.86 5.25
N HIS A 428 -12.35 -2.04 5.26
CA HIS A 428 -11.70 -3.32 5.52
C HIS A 428 -10.77 -3.78 4.38
N ILE A 429 -10.87 -3.17 3.19
CA ILE A 429 -10.09 -3.55 2.01
C ILE A 429 -8.74 -2.84 2.05
N LYS A 430 -7.65 -3.62 1.94
CA LYS A 430 -6.28 -3.07 1.92
C LYS A 430 -6.12 -2.13 0.73
N THR A 431 -5.77 -0.88 1.03
CA THR A 431 -5.75 0.20 0.04
C THR A 431 -4.50 1.05 0.16
N THR A 432 -3.90 1.38 -0.99
CA THR A 432 -2.85 2.41 -1.10
C THR A 432 -3.34 3.54 -2.00
N ILE A 433 -3.16 4.79 -1.55
CA ILE A 433 -3.47 6.01 -2.28
C ILE A 433 -2.15 6.70 -2.62
N VAL A 434 -1.85 6.87 -3.90
CA VAL A 434 -0.65 7.58 -4.37
C VAL A 434 -1.06 8.94 -4.95
N GLN A 435 -0.49 10.03 -4.46
CA GLN A 435 -0.88 11.38 -4.87
C GLN A 435 0.35 12.26 -5.11
N GLY A 436 0.36 12.96 -6.24
CA GLY A 436 1.36 14.01 -6.50
C GLY A 436 1.07 15.25 -5.66
N ARG A 437 2.10 15.81 -5.03
CA ARG A 437 1.97 17.04 -4.24
C ARG A 437 1.48 18.22 -5.08
N TYR A 438 1.95 18.30 -6.33
CA TYR A 438 1.66 19.37 -7.29
C TYR A 438 0.72 18.90 -8.39
N ASP A 439 -0.12 17.89 -8.12
CA ASP A 439 -1.20 17.48 -9.00
C ASP A 439 -2.20 18.64 -9.15
N VAL A 440 -2.22 19.27 -10.33
CA VAL A 440 -3.13 20.38 -10.64
C VAL A 440 -4.43 19.92 -11.30
N CYS A 441 -4.48 18.71 -11.88
CA CYS A 441 -5.71 18.16 -12.44
C CYS A 441 -6.66 17.70 -11.34
N CYS A 442 -6.12 17.00 -10.34
CA CYS A 442 -6.84 16.48 -9.19
C CYS A 442 -6.10 16.90 -7.91
N PRO A 443 -6.40 18.11 -7.37
CA PRO A 443 -5.62 18.66 -6.26
C PRO A 443 -5.52 17.74 -5.06
N MET A 444 -4.34 17.72 -4.43
CA MET A 444 -4.00 16.92 -3.23
C MET A 444 -5.06 17.00 -2.10
N MET A 445 -5.86 18.07 -2.06
CA MET A 445 -6.99 18.19 -1.13
C MET A 445 -7.96 16.99 -1.19
N SER A 446 -8.17 16.40 -2.36
CA SER A 446 -9.09 15.28 -2.53
C SER A 446 -8.54 13.99 -1.93
N ALA A 447 -7.27 13.68 -2.16
CA ALA A 447 -6.61 12.56 -1.51
C ALA A 447 -6.54 12.74 0.01
N TRP A 448 -6.32 13.96 0.49
CA TRP A 448 -6.32 14.27 1.92
C TRP A 448 -7.71 14.11 2.54
N ASP A 449 -8.76 14.59 1.87
CA ASP A 449 -10.14 14.43 2.31
C ASP A 449 -10.55 12.95 2.38
N LEU A 450 -10.17 12.15 1.36
CA LEU A 450 -10.41 10.70 1.35
C LEU A 450 -9.66 9.98 2.47
N HIS A 451 -8.37 10.27 2.68
CA HIS A 451 -7.58 9.65 3.74
C HIS A 451 -8.12 9.96 5.15
N LYS A 452 -8.65 11.16 5.39
CA LYS A 452 -9.26 11.50 6.69
C LYS A 452 -10.48 10.62 7.03
N VAL A 453 -11.29 10.26 6.04
CA VAL A 453 -12.46 9.38 6.24
C VAL A 453 -12.11 7.89 6.08
N TRP A 454 -10.92 7.60 5.56
CA TRP A 454 -10.39 6.25 5.37
C TRP A 454 -8.97 6.10 5.97
N PRO A 455 -8.82 6.18 7.31
CA PRO A 455 -7.52 6.14 7.96
C PRO A 455 -6.76 4.81 7.80
N GLU A 456 -7.46 3.72 7.45
CA GLU A 456 -6.86 2.41 7.14
C GLU A 456 -6.13 2.40 5.79
N ALA A 457 -6.48 3.30 4.87
CA ALA A 457 -5.81 3.41 3.59
C ALA A 457 -4.46 4.12 3.76
N GLU A 458 -3.40 3.53 3.21
CA GLU A 458 -2.08 4.13 3.23
C GLU A 458 -2.01 5.27 2.22
N LEU A 459 -1.71 6.48 2.69
CA LEU A 459 -1.48 7.64 1.82
C LEU A 459 0.00 7.85 1.55
N LYS A 460 0.40 7.74 0.28
CA LYS A 460 1.72 8.10 -0.24
C LYS A 460 1.65 9.40 -1.01
N VAL A 461 2.25 10.46 -0.47
CA VAL A 461 2.35 11.75 -1.17
C VAL A 461 3.74 11.88 -1.78
N VAL A 462 3.79 11.96 -3.11
CA VAL A 462 5.04 12.15 -3.86
C VAL A 462 5.34 13.64 -3.94
N ALA A 463 6.43 14.05 -3.30
CA ALA A 463 6.72 15.45 -3.00
C ALA A 463 6.98 16.32 -4.25
N ASP A 464 7.48 15.72 -5.33
CA ASP A 464 7.97 16.38 -6.54
C ASP A 464 7.30 15.83 -7.82
N ALA A 465 6.00 15.51 -7.74
CA ALA A 465 5.24 14.99 -8.87
C ALA A 465 3.93 15.74 -9.12
N GLY A 466 3.54 15.77 -10.41
CA GLY A 466 2.25 16.24 -10.91
C GLY A 466 1.17 15.15 -10.89
N HIS A 467 0.28 15.16 -11.89
CA HIS A 467 -0.88 14.28 -11.93
C HIS A 467 -0.59 12.87 -12.47
N SER A 468 0.18 12.78 -13.55
CA SER A 468 0.31 11.57 -14.37
C SER A 468 0.83 10.36 -13.59
N ALA A 469 0.31 9.17 -13.92
CA ALA A 469 0.83 7.90 -13.40
C ALA A 469 2.29 7.63 -13.81
N ASN A 470 2.78 8.30 -14.86
CA ASN A 470 4.12 8.12 -15.40
C ASN A 470 5.13 9.15 -14.86
N GLU A 471 4.73 10.01 -13.91
CA GLU A 471 5.71 10.77 -13.12
C GLU A 471 6.63 9.78 -12.39
N PRO A 472 7.97 9.94 -12.42
CA PRO A 472 8.89 8.92 -11.91
C PRO A 472 8.58 8.47 -10.47
N GLY A 473 8.32 9.42 -9.57
CA GLY A 473 7.97 9.11 -8.18
C GLY A 473 6.58 8.48 -8.02
N ILE A 474 5.60 8.86 -8.86
CA ILE A 474 4.26 8.25 -8.84
C ILE A 474 4.34 6.81 -9.35
N ALA A 475 5.00 6.59 -10.49
CA ALA A 475 5.17 5.26 -11.06
C ALA A 475 5.86 4.31 -10.07
N ALA A 476 6.88 4.81 -9.37
CA ALA A 476 7.58 4.08 -8.33
C ALA A 476 6.68 3.63 -7.18
N GLU A 477 5.88 4.55 -6.64
CA GLU A 477 4.96 4.21 -5.54
C GLU A 477 3.79 3.32 -6.00
N LEU A 478 3.36 3.40 -7.26
CA LEU A 478 2.35 2.50 -7.81
C LEU A 478 2.86 1.06 -7.96
N VAL A 479 4.09 0.87 -8.45
CA VAL A 479 4.72 -0.45 -8.49
C VAL A 479 4.91 -0.99 -7.07
N ALA A 480 5.41 -0.15 -6.15
CA ALA A 480 5.60 -0.56 -4.76
C ALA A 480 4.28 -0.95 -4.07
N ALA A 481 3.18 -0.24 -4.35
CA ALA A 481 1.85 -0.56 -3.84
C ALA A 481 1.36 -1.94 -4.31
N ASN A 482 1.56 -2.27 -5.60
CA ASN A 482 1.23 -3.59 -6.13
C ASN A 482 2.12 -4.68 -5.51
N GLU A 483 3.43 -4.47 -5.39
CA GLU A 483 4.33 -5.43 -4.74
C GLU A 483 3.98 -5.65 -3.27
N LYS A 484 3.56 -4.59 -2.56
CA LYS A 484 3.06 -4.69 -1.19
C LYS A 484 1.81 -5.55 -1.12
N LEU A 485 0.80 -5.28 -1.95
CA LEU A 485 -0.45 -6.07 -1.98
C LEU A 485 -0.18 -7.54 -2.30
N LYS A 486 0.61 -7.82 -3.33
CA LYS A 486 1.08 -9.17 -3.68
C LYS A 486 1.67 -9.91 -2.48
N ASN A 487 2.55 -9.27 -1.72
CA ASN A 487 3.18 -9.92 -0.55
C ASN A 487 2.20 -10.20 0.59
N THR A 488 1.13 -9.42 0.71
CA THR A 488 0.03 -9.73 1.65
C THR A 488 -0.97 -10.77 1.15
N LEU A 489 -1.06 -11.00 -0.17
CA LEU A 489 -1.99 -11.94 -0.79
C LEU A 489 -1.36 -13.33 -0.98
N LYS A 490 -0.02 -13.42 -1.02
CA LYS A 490 0.69 -14.70 -0.97
C LYS A 490 0.30 -15.45 0.32
N PRO A 491 -0.12 -16.72 0.24
CA PRO A 491 -0.31 -17.53 1.43
C PRO A 491 0.97 -17.54 2.26
N THR A 492 0.87 -17.33 3.56
CA THR A 492 1.97 -17.57 4.49
C THR A 492 2.34 -19.05 4.46
N GLY A 493 3.25 -19.45 3.54
CA GLY A 493 3.76 -20.82 3.45
C GLY A 493 3.72 -21.47 2.06
N ALA A 494 4.07 -20.74 0.99
CA ALA A 494 4.50 -21.35 -0.27
C ALA A 494 6.03 -21.39 -0.35
#